data_AF-A0A316ATA8-F1
#
_entry.id   AF-A0A316ATA8-F1
#
_cell.length_a   1.000
_cell.length_b   1.000
_cell.length_c   1.000
_cell.angle_alpha   90.00
_cell.angle_beta   90.00
_cell.angle_gamma   90.00
#
_symmetry.space_group_name_H-M   'P 1'
#
loop_
_entity.id
_entity.type
_entity.pdbx_description
1 polymer ?
#
loop_
_entity_poly.entity_id
_entity_poly.type
_entity_poly.pdbx_seq_one_letter_code
_entity_poly.pdbx_strand_id
1 'polypeptide(L)'
;MRKLILLLLVFVTLGYSQTRYLHVSTIPAKADIFVGNSAPDYSKFPDHTSPAFIPVDSSESQVLIAIFHPEFTDTLINVNLPADKDTSYLIVSLKPSYDDRQIKRQQKILSRRSNRNLGRGIMLSSIIPLAVAATSTAITLHQINLAEDARKILKNSAIASGEKYDEAKQDFKDARSTAKTARNVSIGSAVGAALLLSAGFIISF
;
A
#
# COMPACT_ATOMS: atom_id res chain seq x y z
N MET A 1 -42.49 -15.21 -7.55
CA MET A 1 -42.12 -14.30 -6.43
C MET A 1 -41.86 -15.03 -5.12
N ARG A 2 -42.75 -15.91 -4.62
CA ARG A 2 -42.59 -16.63 -3.34
C ARG A 2 -41.28 -17.44 -3.19
N LYS A 3 -40.81 -18.09 -4.26
CA LYS A 3 -39.54 -18.84 -4.28
C LYS A 3 -38.28 -17.96 -4.22
N LEU A 4 -38.36 -16.74 -4.76
CA LEU A 4 -37.26 -15.76 -4.73
C LEU A 4 -37.08 -15.18 -3.31
N ILE A 5 -38.19 -14.89 -2.64
CA ILE A 5 -38.20 -14.43 -1.23
C ILE A 5 -37.63 -15.50 -0.30
N LEU A 6 -37.95 -16.78 -0.55
CA LEU A 6 -37.47 -17.90 0.26
C LEU A 6 -35.96 -18.14 0.06
N LEU A 7 -35.45 -17.98 -1.17
CA LEU A 7 -34.02 -18.04 -1.46
C LEU A 7 -33.25 -16.87 -0.82
N LEU A 8 -33.84 -15.67 -0.83
CA LEU A 8 -33.27 -14.48 -0.18
C LEU A 8 -33.21 -14.65 1.35
N LEU A 9 -34.21 -15.28 1.96
CA LEU A 9 -34.25 -15.60 3.40
C LEU A 9 -33.22 -16.67 3.81
N VAL A 10 -32.95 -17.66 2.94
CA VAL A 10 -31.90 -18.66 3.18
C VAL A 10 -30.51 -18.02 3.13
N PHE A 11 -30.28 -17.04 2.25
CA PHE A 11 -29.01 -16.29 2.22
C PHE A 11 -28.80 -15.39 3.44
N VAL A 12 -29.88 -14.81 4.00
CA VAL A 12 -29.79 -13.98 5.22
C VAL A 12 -29.52 -14.83 6.47
N THR A 13 -30.00 -16.08 6.51
CA THR A 13 -29.81 -16.98 7.67
C THR A 13 -28.45 -17.67 7.69
N LEU A 14 -27.77 -17.81 6.56
CA LEU A 14 -26.41 -18.36 6.48
C LEU A 14 -25.30 -17.39 6.91
N GLY A 15 -25.62 -16.11 7.16
CA GLY A 15 -24.64 -15.05 7.38
C GLY A 15 -24.39 -14.61 8.84
N TYR A 16 -25.15 -15.11 9.82
CA TYR A 16 -25.00 -14.69 11.21
C TYR A 16 -24.05 -15.62 11.99
N SER A 17 -22.76 -15.56 11.68
CA SER A 17 -21.74 -15.98 12.65
C SER A 17 -21.54 -14.83 13.63
N GLN A 18 -21.90 -15.02 14.90
CA GLN A 18 -21.63 -14.01 15.94
C GLN A 18 -20.12 -13.89 16.15
N THR A 19 -19.52 -12.82 15.63
CA THR A 19 -18.11 -12.48 15.91
C THR A 19 -17.97 -12.13 17.38
N ARG A 20 -17.10 -12.86 18.08
CA ARG A 20 -16.73 -12.57 19.47
C ARG A 20 -15.52 -11.64 19.47
N TYR A 21 -15.30 -10.94 20.57
CA TYR A 21 -14.19 -10.00 20.68
C TYR A 21 -13.33 -10.29 21.91
N LEU A 22 -12.01 -10.15 21.75
CA LEU A 22 -11.06 -10.08 22.85
C LEU A 22 -10.55 -8.64 22.96
N HIS A 23 -10.97 -7.94 24.01
CA HIS A 23 -10.43 -6.62 24.34
C HIS A 23 -9.11 -6.78 25.09
N VAL A 24 -8.02 -6.35 24.48
CA VAL A 24 -6.67 -6.39 25.06
C VAL A 24 -6.22 -4.98 25.41
N SER A 25 -5.90 -4.76 26.67
CA SER A 25 -5.28 -3.54 27.18
C SER A 25 -3.95 -3.86 27.85
N THR A 26 -2.98 -2.94 27.76
CA THR A 26 -1.66 -3.13 28.36
C THR A 26 -1.25 -1.94 29.22
N ILE A 27 -0.36 -2.19 30.18
CA ILE A 27 0.28 -1.18 31.01
C ILE A 27 1.80 -1.37 30.86
N PRO A 28 2.53 -0.43 30.21
CA PRO A 28 2.03 0.77 29.55
C PRO A 28 1.16 0.47 28.31
N ALA A 29 0.36 1.45 27.90
CA ALA A 29 -0.49 1.36 26.71
C ALA A 29 0.33 1.45 25.41
N LYS A 30 -0.32 1.25 24.25
CA LYS A 30 0.29 1.26 22.91
C LYS A 30 1.32 0.15 22.68
N ALA A 31 1.11 -0.99 23.32
CA ALA A 31 1.87 -2.19 22.98
C ALA A 31 1.37 -2.76 21.65
N ASP A 32 2.31 -3.23 20.85
CA ASP A 32 2.05 -3.96 19.60
C ASP A 32 1.51 -5.35 19.92
N ILE A 33 0.44 -5.75 19.24
CA ILE A 33 -0.22 -7.05 19.41
C ILE A 33 -0.18 -7.80 18.08
N PHE A 34 0.33 -9.02 18.12
CA PHE A 34 0.37 -9.96 17.00
C PHE A 34 -0.48 -11.19 17.34
N VAL A 35 -1.34 -11.61 16.43
CA VAL A 35 -2.34 -12.67 16.68
C VAL A 35 -1.93 -13.95 15.95
N GLY A 36 -2.09 -15.10 16.60
CA GLY A 36 -1.94 -16.43 16.00
C GLY A 36 -0.50 -16.91 15.76
N ASN A 37 0.51 -16.07 15.99
CA ASN A 37 1.92 -16.44 15.78
C ASN A 37 2.70 -16.50 17.10
N SER A 38 3.33 -17.65 17.39
CA SER A 38 4.17 -17.85 18.58
C SER A 38 5.53 -17.16 18.49
N ALA A 39 5.99 -16.82 17.29
CA ALA A 39 7.24 -16.11 17.03
C ALA A 39 7.01 -15.06 15.92
N PRO A 40 6.26 -13.98 16.22
CA PRO A 40 5.99 -12.94 15.23
C PRO A 40 7.26 -12.21 14.80
N ASP A 41 7.29 -11.80 13.53
CA ASP A 41 8.29 -10.87 13.04
C ASP A 41 7.93 -9.46 13.52
N TYR A 42 8.48 -9.06 14.67
CA TYR A 42 8.29 -7.73 15.25
C TYR A 42 8.78 -6.58 14.34
N SER A 43 9.50 -6.85 13.25
CA SER A 43 9.84 -5.82 12.26
C SER A 43 8.70 -5.49 11.30
N LYS A 44 7.60 -6.27 11.31
CA LYS A 44 6.36 -5.95 10.61
C LYS A 44 5.47 -5.05 11.47
N PHE A 45 4.46 -4.47 10.83
CA PHE A 45 3.38 -3.84 11.57
C PHE A 45 2.63 -4.88 12.39
N PRO A 46 2.20 -4.53 13.61
CA PRO A 46 1.33 -5.39 14.39
C PRO A 46 -0.05 -5.49 13.75
N ASP A 47 -0.77 -6.55 14.11
CA ASP A 47 -2.17 -6.70 13.71
C ASP A 47 -3.03 -5.66 14.44
N HIS A 48 -2.71 -5.39 15.71
CA HIS A 48 -3.38 -4.41 16.54
C HIS A 48 -2.41 -3.66 17.47
N THR A 49 -2.82 -2.51 17.99
CA THR A 49 -2.07 -1.76 19.01
C THR A 49 -2.98 -1.53 20.21
N SER A 50 -2.49 -1.84 21.42
CA SER A 50 -3.31 -1.73 22.63
C SER A 50 -3.67 -0.28 22.98
N PRO A 51 -4.86 -0.02 23.55
CA PRO A 51 -5.97 -0.96 23.72
C PRO A 51 -6.67 -1.28 22.40
N ALA A 52 -7.05 -2.55 22.18
CA ALA A 52 -7.69 -3.00 20.95
C ALA A 52 -8.74 -4.09 21.18
N PHE A 53 -9.77 -4.11 20.33
CA PHE A 53 -10.71 -5.22 20.22
C PHE A 53 -10.27 -6.13 19.07
N ILE A 54 -9.86 -7.34 19.41
CA ILE A 54 -9.43 -8.36 18.45
C ILE A 54 -10.66 -9.18 18.10
N PRO A 55 -11.09 -9.22 16.83
CA PRO A 55 -12.18 -10.08 16.41
C PRO A 55 -11.74 -11.54 16.49
N VAL A 56 -12.64 -12.41 16.94
CA VAL A 56 -12.41 -13.84 17.10
C VAL A 56 -13.59 -14.60 16.52
N ASP A 57 -13.29 -15.62 15.73
CA ASP A 57 -14.31 -16.46 15.16
C ASP A 57 -15.10 -17.21 16.25
N SER A 58 -16.40 -17.41 16.01
CA SER A 58 -17.29 -18.12 16.93
C SER A 58 -16.84 -19.56 17.20
N SER A 59 -16.13 -20.18 16.26
CA SER A 59 -15.55 -21.52 16.37
C SER A 59 -14.26 -21.58 17.20
N GLU A 60 -13.55 -20.46 17.39
CA GLU A 60 -12.23 -20.46 18.03
C GLU A 60 -12.33 -20.30 19.55
N SER A 61 -12.02 -21.36 20.31
CA SER A 61 -12.04 -21.30 21.77
C SER A 61 -10.78 -20.68 22.39
N GLN A 62 -9.75 -20.42 21.59
CA GLN A 62 -8.45 -19.95 22.05
C GLN A 62 -7.87 -18.93 21.08
N VAL A 63 -7.19 -17.92 21.60
CA VAL A 63 -6.45 -16.94 20.80
C VAL A 63 -5.05 -16.77 21.38
N LEU A 64 -4.05 -17.04 20.55
CA LEU A 64 -2.66 -16.76 20.87
C LEU A 64 -2.36 -15.30 20.54
N ILE A 65 -1.88 -14.53 21.52
CA ILE A 65 -1.42 -13.17 21.32
C ILE A 65 0.03 -13.03 21.76
N ALA A 66 0.83 -12.38 20.93
CA ALA A 66 2.18 -11.94 21.26
C ALA A 66 2.17 -10.42 21.40
N ILE A 67 2.62 -9.93 22.55
CA ILE A 67 2.65 -8.52 22.92
C ILE A 67 4.09 -8.05 22.93
N PHE A 68 4.35 -6.94 22.24
CA PHE A 68 5.65 -6.30 22.17
C PHE A 68 5.52 -4.83 22.54
N HIS A 69 6.39 -4.37 23.42
CA HIS A 69 6.56 -2.95 23.70
C HIS A 69 8.05 -2.66 23.88
N PRO A 70 8.60 -1.60 23.27
CA PRO A 70 10.00 -1.23 23.46
C PRO A 70 10.33 -1.08 24.95
N GLU A 71 11.48 -1.62 25.39
CA GLU A 71 11.95 -1.58 26.78
C GLU A 71 11.18 -2.50 27.76
N PHE A 72 10.26 -3.32 27.27
CA PHE A 72 9.53 -4.31 28.06
C PHE A 72 9.82 -5.73 27.58
N THR A 73 9.54 -6.70 28.44
CA THR A 73 9.70 -8.11 28.12
C THR A 73 8.62 -8.55 27.12
N ASP A 74 9.05 -9.11 25.99
CA ASP A 74 8.16 -9.71 25.00
C ASP A 74 7.28 -10.77 25.68
N THR A 75 5.96 -10.69 25.52
CA THR A 75 5.01 -11.52 26.28
C THR A 75 4.13 -12.31 25.32
N LEU A 76 4.10 -13.63 25.47
CA LEU A 76 3.21 -14.53 24.70
C LEU A 76 2.13 -15.07 25.63
N ILE A 77 0.86 -14.92 25.24
CA ILE A 77 -0.30 -15.32 26.05
C ILE A 77 -1.24 -16.13 25.17
N ASN A 78 -1.56 -17.35 25.59
CA ASN A 78 -2.68 -18.09 25.02
C ASN A 78 -3.93 -17.82 25.87
N VAL A 79 -4.95 -17.22 25.26
CA VAL A 79 -6.17 -16.80 25.94
C VAL A 79 -7.29 -17.77 25.60
N ASN A 80 -7.82 -18.47 26.60
CA ASN A 80 -9.03 -19.28 26.42
C ASN A 80 -10.26 -18.37 26.53
N LEU A 81 -11.11 -18.41 25.51
CA LEU A 81 -12.30 -17.58 25.41
C LEU A 81 -13.55 -18.38 25.77
N PRO A 82 -14.35 -17.93 26.75
CA PRO A 82 -15.64 -18.54 27.05
C PRO A 82 -16.55 -18.53 25.81
N ALA A 83 -17.24 -19.64 25.57
CA ALA A 83 -18.16 -19.78 24.43
C ALA A 83 -19.44 -18.94 24.59
N ASP A 84 -19.79 -18.58 25.82
CA ASP A 84 -21.00 -17.87 26.22
C ASP A 84 -20.83 -16.34 26.29
N LYS A 85 -19.65 -15.82 25.96
CA LYS A 85 -19.35 -14.39 26.02
C LYS A 85 -19.06 -13.80 24.64
N ASP A 86 -19.81 -12.75 24.32
CA ASP A 86 -19.57 -11.94 23.13
C ASP A 86 -18.26 -11.15 23.22
N THR A 87 -17.82 -10.79 24.43
CA THR A 87 -16.58 -10.04 24.65
C THR A 87 -15.86 -10.52 25.90
N SER A 88 -14.57 -10.79 25.74
CA SER A 88 -13.63 -11.11 26.82
C SER A 88 -12.63 -9.98 27.01
N TYR A 89 -12.17 -9.78 28.24
CA TYR A 89 -11.26 -8.69 28.60
C TYR A 89 -9.95 -9.27 29.11
N LEU A 90 -8.84 -8.78 28.58
CA LEU A 90 -7.50 -9.09 29.03
C LEU A 90 -6.74 -7.78 29.30
N ILE A 91 -6.25 -7.64 30.53
CA ILE A 91 -5.40 -6.51 30.92
C ILE A 91 -4.03 -7.10 31.29
N VAL A 92 -2.98 -6.62 30.62
CA VAL A 92 -1.62 -7.13 30.79
C VAL A 92 -0.70 -6.03 31.32
N SER A 93 -0.17 -6.22 32.51
CA SER A 93 0.91 -5.37 33.02
C SER A 93 2.25 -5.91 32.50
N LEU A 94 2.94 -5.11 31.70
CA LEU A 94 4.20 -5.50 31.09
C LEU A 94 5.35 -5.30 32.06
N LYS A 95 6.26 -6.28 32.11
CA LYS A 95 7.47 -6.20 32.92
C LYS A 95 8.57 -5.44 32.16
N PRO A 96 9.12 -4.35 32.70
CA PRO A 96 10.28 -3.68 32.11
C PRO A 96 11.44 -4.65 31.92
N SER A 97 12.17 -4.51 30.82
CA SER A 97 13.43 -5.19 30.60
C SER A 97 14.59 -4.27 30.96
N TYR A 98 15.54 -4.81 31.72
CA TYR A 98 16.79 -4.13 32.09
C TYR A 98 18.01 -4.78 31.42
N ASP A 99 17.79 -5.72 30.49
CA ASP A 99 18.87 -6.33 29.73
C ASP A 99 19.22 -5.47 28.50
N ASP A 100 20.38 -4.83 28.56
CA ASP A 100 20.92 -4.01 27.46
C ASP A 100 20.96 -4.75 26.12
N ARG A 101 21.20 -6.07 26.12
CA ARG A 101 21.22 -6.87 24.89
C ARG A 101 19.83 -6.97 24.28
N GLN A 102 18.82 -7.17 25.12
CA GLN A 102 17.43 -7.20 24.69
C GLN A 102 16.99 -5.83 24.17
N ILE A 103 17.30 -4.75 24.90
CA ILE A 103 16.95 -3.38 24.50
C ILE A 103 17.57 -3.04 23.14
N LYS A 104 18.86 -3.33 22.95
CA LYS A 104 19.55 -3.12 21.65
C LYS A 104 18.92 -3.95 20.53
N ARG A 105 18.50 -5.18 20.81
CA ARG A 105 17.79 -6.03 19.84
C ARG A 105 16.45 -5.40 19.46
N GLN A 106 15.66 -4.93 20.42
CA GLN A 106 14.38 -4.28 20.18
C GLN A 106 14.54 -2.99 19.37
N GLN A 107 15.55 -2.16 19.68
CA GLN A 107 15.87 -0.96 18.88
C GLN A 107 16.22 -1.32 17.43
N LYS A 108 16.97 -2.40 17.19
CA LYS A 108 17.27 -2.89 15.84
C LYS A 108 16.01 -3.38 15.10
N ILE A 109 15.06 -3.98 15.81
CA ILE A 109 13.77 -4.40 15.24
C ILE A 109 12.96 -3.16 14.83
N LEU A 110 12.88 -2.16 15.70
CA LEU A 110 12.17 -0.91 15.44
C LEU A 110 12.78 -0.12 14.28
N SER A 111 14.12 -0.07 14.19
CA SER A 111 14.80 0.59 13.07
C SER A 111 14.54 -0.14 11.75
N ARG A 112 14.55 -1.48 11.75
CA ARG A 112 14.14 -2.28 10.58
C ARG A 112 12.70 -2.01 10.17
N ARG A 113 11.77 -1.92 11.13
CA ARG A 113 10.36 -1.57 10.86
C ARG A 113 10.24 -0.17 10.27
N SER A 114 10.94 0.81 10.84
CA SER A 114 10.95 2.19 10.35
C SER A 114 11.49 2.27 8.92
N ASN A 115 12.63 1.62 8.65
CA ASN A 115 13.20 1.54 7.30
C ASN A 115 12.24 0.86 6.32
N ARG A 116 11.60 -0.25 6.71
CA ARG A 116 10.57 -0.91 5.91
C ARG A 116 9.46 0.04 5.48
N ASN A 117 8.97 0.85 6.42
CA ASN A 117 7.91 1.81 6.18
C ASN A 117 8.35 2.96 5.29
N LEU A 118 9.56 3.49 5.55
CA LEU A 118 10.15 4.53 4.74
C LEU A 118 10.39 4.04 3.31
N GLY A 119 10.95 2.85 3.13
CA GLY A 119 11.16 2.21 1.84
C GLY A 119 9.85 2.01 1.07
N ARG A 120 8.79 1.53 1.74
CA ARG A 120 7.44 1.43 1.15
C ARG A 120 6.89 2.81 0.76
N GLY A 121 7.08 3.83 1.60
CA GLY A 121 6.64 5.20 1.32
C GLY A 121 7.33 5.79 0.09
N ILE A 122 8.65 5.61 -0.03
CA ILE A 122 9.42 6.00 -1.22
C ILE A 122 8.97 5.21 -2.46
N MET A 123 8.73 3.91 -2.31
CA MET A 123 8.24 3.09 -3.41
C MET A 123 6.87 3.59 -3.90
N LEU A 124 5.95 3.93 -2.99
CA LEU A 124 4.64 4.48 -3.35
C LEU A 124 4.74 5.87 -3.97
N SER A 125 5.71 6.71 -3.55
CA SER A 125 5.89 8.03 -4.16
C SER A 125 6.37 7.96 -5.62
N SER A 126 7.01 6.85 -6.03
CA SER A 126 7.42 6.62 -7.42
C SER A 126 6.24 6.50 -8.41
N ILE A 127 5.01 6.29 -7.93
CA ILE A 127 3.80 6.21 -8.77
C ILE A 127 3.57 7.53 -9.52
N ILE A 128 3.82 8.67 -8.89
CA ILE A 128 3.60 10.00 -9.49
C ILE A 128 4.48 10.19 -10.75
N PRO A 129 5.82 10.07 -10.68
CA PRO A 129 6.66 10.19 -11.86
C PRO A 129 6.40 9.08 -12.90
N LEU A 130 5.99 7.86 -12.52
CA LEU A 130 5.55 6.85 -13.48
C LEU A 130 4.30 7.29 -14.26
N ALA A 131 3.30 7.84 -13.57
CA ALA A 131 2.08 8.34 -14.18
C ALA A 131 2.38 9.49 -15.16
N VAL A 132 3.24 10.43 -14.76
CA VAL A 132 3.71 11.52 -15.63
C VAL A 132 4.44 10.97 -16.85
N ALA A 133 5.29 9.96 -16.66
CA ALA A 133 6.01 9.33 -17.76
C ALA A 133 5.04 8.71 -18.78
N ALA A 134 4.05 7.96 -18.31
CA ALA A 134 3.05 7.29 -19.14
C ALA A 134 2.15 8.26 -19.90
N THR A 135 1.62 9.30 -19.25
CA THR A 135 0.81 10.32 -19.91
C THR A 135 1.63 11.09 -20.94
N SER A 136 2.88 11.42 -20.63
CA SER A 136 3.79 12.09 -21.55
C SER A 136 4.15 11.21 -22.76
N THR A 137 4.30 9.89 -22.58
CA THR A 137 4.46 8.95 -23.71
C THR A 137 3.21 8.93 -24.59
N ALA A 138 2.01 8.89 -24.00
CA ALA A 138 0.76 8.92 -24.75
C ALA A 138 0.62 10.20 -25.59
N ILE A 139 0.94 11.36 -25.01
CA ILE A 139 0.98 12.64 -25.73
C ILE A 139 2.01 12.60 -26.86
N THR A 140 3.20 12.04 -26.59
CA THR A 140 4.26 11.90 -27.60
C THR A 140 3.77 11.07 -28.80
N LEU A 141 3.16 9.90 -28.55
CA LEU A 141 2.63 9.04 -29.61
C LEU A 141 1.52 9.73 -30.41
N HIS A 142 0.61 10.42 -29.72
CA HIS A 142 -0.46 11.15 -30.38
C HIS A 142 0.08 12.28 -31.30
N GLN A 143 1.05 13.05 -30.80
CA GLN A 143 1.65 14.15 -31.56
C GLN A 143 2.55 13.66 -32.70
N ILE A 144 3.19 12.50 -32.56
CA ILE A 144 3.91 11.85 -33.67
C ILE A 144 2.94 11.51 -34.80
N ASN A 145 1.77 10.95 -34.49
CA ASN A 145 0.76 10.63 -35.51
C ASN A 145 0.26 11.90 -36.23
N LEU A 146 -0.07 12.96 -35.48
CA LEU A 146 -0.45 14.25 -36.07
C LEU A 146 0.64 14.84 -36.98
N ALA A 147 1.90 14.75 -36.55
CA ALA A 147 3.02 15.20 -37.36
C ALA A 147 3.19 14.35 -38.63
N GLU A 148 2.93 13.05 -38.59
CA GLU A 148 2.96 12.19 -39.78
C GLU A 148 1.85 12.55 -40.77
N ASP A 149 0.64 12.83 -40.29
CA ASP A 149 -0.49 13.28 -41.11
C ASP A 149 -0.19 14.63 -41.77
N ALA A 150 0.27 15.63 -41.00
CA ALA A 150 0.68 16.93 -41.52
C ALA A 150 1.81 16.79 -42.55
N ARG A 151 2.79 15.92 -42.29
CA ARG A 151 3.88 15.62 -43.22
C ARG A 151 3.37 14.98 -44.52
N LYS A 152 2.36 14.12 -44.45
CA LYS A 152 1.74 13.50 -45.62
C LYS A 152 1.01 14.54 -46.48
N ILE A 153 0.32 15.49 -45.85
CA ILE A 153 -0.32 16.62 -46.54
C ILE A 153 0.73 17.48 -47.25
N LEU A 154 1.81 17.86 -46.56
CA LEU A 154 2.91 18.63 -47.15
C LEU A 154 3.58 17.92 -48.33
N LYS A 155 3.74 16.59 -48.28
CA LYS A 155 4.31 15.79 -49.38
C LYS A 155 3.39 15.68 -50.60
N ASN A 156 2.07 15.67 -50.38
CA ASN A 156 1.08 15.50 -51.44
C ASN A 156 0.55 16.83 -52.01
N SER A 157 0.92 17.97 -51.42
CA SER A 157 0.58 19.28 -51.96
C SER A 157 1.45 19.59 -53.19
N ALA A 158 0.81 19.84 -54.34
CA ALA A 158 1.49 20.25 -55.57
C ALA A 158 2.00 21.71 -55.54
N ILE A 159 1.59 22.49 -54.53
CA ILE A 159 1.92 23.91 -54.40
C ILE A 159 2.62 24.10 -53.04
N ALA A 160 3.86 24.59 -53.09
CA ALA A 160 4.71 24.85 -51.91
C ALA A 160 4.53 26.27 -51.33
N SER A 161 3.34 26.86 -51.52
CA SER A 161 3.03 28.24 -51.14
C SER A 161 1.52 28.42 -50.96
N GLY A 162 1.10 29.11 -49.90
CA GLY A 162 -0.31 29.41 -49.61
C GLY A 162 -0.70 29.07 -48.18
N GLU A 163 -1.78 29.69 -47.71
CA GLU A 163 -2.25 29.64 -46.31
C GLU A 163 -2.34 28.21 -45.74
N LYS A 164 -2.94 27.28 -46.48
CA LYS A 164 -3.06 25.86 -46.08
C LYS A 164 -1.72 25.12 -45.99
N TYR A 165 -0.74 25.50 -46.80
CA TYR A 165 0.60 24.90 -46.75
C TYR A 165 1.38 25.42 -45.55
N ASP A 166 1.26 26.72 -45.26
CA ASP A 166 1.89 27.35 -44.11
C ASP A 166 1.28 26.86 -42.78
N GLU A 167 -0.04 26.68 -42.73
CA GLU A 167 -0.77 26.07 -41.60
C GLU A 167 -0.28 24.64 -41.33
N ALA A 168 -0.27 23.76 -42.35
CA ALA A 168 0.22 22.38 -42.19
C ALA A 168 1.71 22.31 -41.79
N LYS A 169 2.52 23.28 -42.23
CA LYS A 169 3.93 23.40 -41.85
C LYS A 169 4.09 23.84 -40.40
N GLN A 170 3.23 24.73 -39.91
CA GLN A 170 3.20 25.17 -38.52
C GLN A 170 2.72 24.04 -37.61
N ASP A 171 1.63 23.35 -37.97
CA ASP A 171 1.11 22.19 -37.25
C ASP A 171 2.17 21.09 -37.12
N PHE A 172 2.89 20.79 -38.20
CA PHE A 172 3.99 19.83 -38.16
C PHE A 172 5.09 20.26 -37.17
N LYS A 173 5.46 21.55 -37.17
CA LYS A 173 6.51 22.08 -36.29
C LYS A 173 6.07 22.03 -34.82
N ASP A 174 4.83 22.38 -34.54
CA ASP A 174 4.26 22.44 -33.19
C ASP A 174 4.02 21.04 -32.63
N ALA A 175 3.48 20.13 -33.42
CA ALA A 175 3.33 18.72 -33.05
C ALA A 175 4.70 18.07 -32.79
N ARG A 176 5.70 18.32 -33.64
CA ARG A 176 7.06 17.79 -33.45
C ARG A 176 7.74 18.37 -32.22
N SER A 177 7.59 19.67 -31.96
CA SER A 177 8.17 20.32 -30.77
C SER A 177 7.53 19.77 -29.49
N THR A 178 6.21 19.66 -29.47
CA THR A 178 5.43 19.10 -28.35
C THR A 178 5.80 17.65 -28.10
N ALA A 179 5.88 16.82 -29.15
CA ALA A 179 6.33 15.43 -29.04
C ALA A 179 7.75 15.31 -28.46
N LYS A 180 8.67 16.20 -28.86
CA LYS A 180 10.05 16.20 -28.34
C LYS A 180 10.09 16.56 -26.86
N THR A 181 9.33 17.58 -26.44
CA THR A 181 9.24 17.99 -25.03
C THR A 181 8.59 16.89 -24.19
N ALA A 182 7.46 16.35 -24.63
CA ALA A 182 6.77 15.25 -23.95
C ALA A 182 7.65 14.01 -23.84
N ARG A 183 8.44 13.67 -24.88
CA ARG A 183 9.42 12.58 -24.82
C ARG A 183 10.49 12.81 -23.77
N ASN A 184 11.06 14.01 -23.69
CA ASN A 184 12.09 14.33 -22.71
C ASN A 184 11.55 14.27 -21.27
N VAL A 185 10.35 14.81 -21.04
CA VAL A 185 9.65 14.70 -19.75
C VAL A 185 9.39 13.24 -19.42
N SER A 186 8.90 12.46 -20.38
CA SER A 186 8.63 11.03 -20.20
C SER A 186 9.87 10.27 -19.76
N ILE A 187 11.00 10.44 -20.44
CA ILE A 187 12.27 9.80 -20.10
C ILE A 187 12.77 10.25 -18.73
N GLY A 188 12.78 11.56 -18.47
CA GLY A 188 13.23 12.11 -17.19
C GLY A 188 12.40 11.58 -16.01
N SER A 189 11.08 11.58 -16.15
CA SER A 189 10.16 11.05 -15.15
C SER A 189 10.30 9.53 -14.99
N ALA A 190 10.47 8.77 -16.08
CA ALA A 190 10.69 7.32 -16.00
C ALA A 190 11.99 6.96 -15.26
N VAL A 191 13.09 7.68 -15.55
CA VAL A 191 14.37 7.49 -14.85
C VAL A 191 14.25 7.87 -13.37
N GLY A 192 13.64 9.02 -13.07
CA GLY A 192 13.41 9.45 -11.69
C GLY A 192 12.54 8.45 -10.91
N ALA A 193 11.48 7.93 -11.53
CA ALA A 193 10.66 6.87 -10.97
C ALA A 193 11.45 5.60 -10.69
N ALA A 194 12.27 5.14 -11.65
CA ALA A 194 13.09 3.94 -11.49
C ALA A 194 14.07 4.08 -10.32
N LEU A 195 14.68 5.25 -10.15
CA LEU A 195 15.58 5.53 -9.02
C LEU A 195 14.84 5.51 -7.68
N LEU A 196 13.68 6.17 -7.58
CA LEU A 196 12.86 6.17 -6.37
C LEU A 196 12.37 4.76 -6.02
N LEU A 197 11.87 4.02 -7.00
CA LEU A 197 11.40 2.65 -6.81
C LEU A 197 12.55 1.74 -6.35
N SER A 198 13.73 1.86 -6.95
CA SER A 198 14.92 1.10 -6.55
C SER A 198 15.38 1.45 -5.14
N ALA A 199 15.45 2.73 -4.80
CA ALA A 199 15.80 3.19 -3.45
C ALA A 199 14.78 2.69 -2.42
N GLY A 200 13.49 2.80 -2.72
CA GLY A 200 12.41 2.31 -1.87
C GLY A 200 12.49 0.80 -1.64
N PHE A 201 12.80 0.04 -2.69
CA PHE A 201 12.99 -1.41 -2.60
C PHE A 201 14.19 -1.77 -1.71
N ILE A 202 15.37 -1.18 -1.94
CA ILE A 202 16.59 -1.43 -1.16
C ILE A 202 16.39 -1.08 0.33
N ILE A 203 15.68 0.00 0.63
CA ILE A 203 15.45 0.40 2.03
C ILE A 203 14.40 -0.50 2.71
N SER A 204 13.49 -1.11 1.95
CA SER A 204 12.41 -1.95 2.49
C SER A 204 12.81 -3.41 2.78
N PHE A 205 13.93 -3.89 2.23
CA PHE A 205 14.37 -5.29 2.34
C PHE A 205 15.82 -5.39 2.81
#